data_AF-A0A511T889-F1
#
_entry.id   AF-A0A511T889-F1
#
_cell.length_a   1.000
_cell.length_b   1.000
_cell.length_c   1.000
_cell.angle_alpha   90.00
_cell.angle_beta   90.00
_cell.angle_gamma   90.00
#
_symmetry.space_group_name_H-M   'P 1'
#
loop_
_entity.id
_entity.type
_entity.pdbx_description
1 polymer ?
#
loop_
_entity_poly.entity_id
_entity_poly.type
_entity_poly.pdbx_seq_one_letter_code
_entity_poly.pdbx_strand_id
1 'polypeptide(L)'
;MSPDEAWRWLREQHDFAGLDVDPEMIASGYGSSGAGLYTPQRGETLTFDESRGGVIVEGSVICDGLVLNRGLVFIRGHLTCRALLNQGYLIVAGDLRCERFIGENETGGTHVLGSAEGAAVTLHVHHLTTGQDRLLDRVDDEAAGREGARARLESWGLLQPQEPWLPWDALTERFSQWAGARPVSPEWTTRDFVPRPPPKPPQRRESSALVQELDAWLADASRSQREKLTALETEWLPRLGPSERAEASTVITRHINSPKLRAARDALLSKLA
;
A
#
# COMPACT_ATOMS: atom_id res chain seq x y z
N MET A 1 -19.63 0.47 6.51
CA MET A 1 -18.67 -0.28 5.68
C MET A 1 -17.71 -0.92 6.65
N SER A 2 -17.72 -2.24 6.79
CA SER A 2 -16.57 -2.82 7.49
C SER A 2 -15.33 -2.39 6.73
N PRO A 3 -14.19 -2.14 7.38
CA PRO A 3 -12.99 -1.85 6.61
C PRO A 3 -12.64 -2.98 5.61
N ASP A 4 -13.25 -4.16 5.76
CA ASP A 4 -13.26 -5.24 4.77
C ASP A 4 -14.12 -5.00 3.52
N GLU A 5 -15.24 -4.27 3.58
CA GLU A 5 -15.94 -3.80 2.37
C GLU A 5 -15.14 -2.69 1.67
N ALA A 6 -14.41 -1.88 2.43
CA ALA A 6 -13.54 -0.84 1.90
C ALA A 6 -12.35 -1.45 1.13
N TRP A 7 -11.79 -2.55 1.65
CA TRP A 7 -10.64 -3.23 1.06
C TRP A 7 -11.00 -4.17 -0.11
N ARG A 8 -12.19 -4.80 -0.08
CA ARG A 8 -12.65 -5.68 -1.17
C ARG A 8 -13.04 -4.89 -2.43
N TRP A 9 -13.58 -3.68 -2.27
CA TRP A 9 -13.75 -2.70 -3.36
C TRP A 9 -12.42 -2.21 -3.94
N LEU A 10 -11.40 -1.97 -3.09
CA LEU A 10 -10.06 -1.57 -3.54
C LEU A 10 -9.41 -2.65 -4.41
N ARG A 11 -9.51 -3.94 -4.05
CA ARG A 11 -8.93 -5.07 -4.82
C ARG A 11 -9.60 -5.40 -6.15
N GLU A 12 -10.87 -5.08 -6.39
CA GLU A 12 -11.57 -5.49 -7.63
C GLU A 12 -11.38 -4.50 -8.80
N GLN A 13 -10.95 -3.27 -8.51
CA GLN A 13 -10.83 -2.19 -9.50
C GLN A 13 -9.39 -1.97 -10.00
N HIS A 14 -8.36 -2.46 -9.28
CA HIS A 14 -6.95 -2.25 -9.65
C HIS A 14 -6.05 -3.45 -9.35
N ASP A 15 -5.10 -3.71 -10.26
CA ASP A 15 -4.07 -4.74 -10.16
C ASP A 15 -2.89 -4.21 -9.32
N PHE A 16 -2.93 -4.50 -8.01
CA PHE A 16 -1.90 -4.09 -7.05
C PHE A 16 -0.79 -5.14 -6.99
N ALA A 17 0.10 -5.15 -7.98
CA ALA A 17 1.32 -5.94 -7.89
C ALA A 17 2.26 -5.30 -6.85
N GLY A 18 2.25 -5.79 -5.60
CA GLY A 18 3.33 -5.58 -4.62
C GLY A 18 2.99 -4.97 -3.26
N LEU A 19 1.72 -4.76 -2.89
CA LEU A 19 1.35 -4.22 -1.57
C LEU A 19 0.53 -5.22 -0.73
N ASP A 20 1.18 -5.84 0.26
CA ASP A 20 0.54 -6.61 1.34
C ASP A 20 -0.02 -5.64 2.40
N VAL A 21 -1.17 -5.06 2.11
CA VAL A 21 -1.93 -4.30 3.11
C VAL A 21 -2.73 -5.29 3.95
N ASP A 22 -2.44 -5.31 5.25
CA ASP A 22 -3.11 -6.19 6.22
C ASP A 22 -4.59 -5.75 6.41
N PRO A 23 -5.56 -6.54 5.91
CA PRO A 23 -6.98 -6.22 6.05
C PRO A 23 -7.43 -6.19 7.51
N GLU A 24 -6.83 -7.01 8.38
CA GLU A 24 -7.18 -7.08 9.80
C GLU A 24 -6.76 -5.80 10.53
N MET A 25 -5.65 -5.17 10.14
CA MET A 25 -5.23 -3.87 10.66
C MET A 25 -6.24 -2.76 10.32
N ILE A 26 -6.71 -2.72 9.06
CA ILE A 26 -7.73 -1.74 8.64
C ILE A 26 -9.07 -2.01 9.35
N ALA A 27 -9.46 -3.28 9.51
CA ALA A 27 -10.73 -3.72 10.10
C ALA A 27 -10.83 -3.53 11.61
N SER A 28 -9.72 -3.74 12.34
CA SER A 28 -9.73 -3.85 13.79
C SER A 28 -9.38 -2.57 14.53
N GLY A 29 -8.78 -1.57 13.87
CA GLY A 29 -8.41 -0.28 14.48
C GLY A 29 -7.85 -0.45 15.89
N TYR A 30 -6.58 -0.87 15.99
CA TYR A 30 -5.86 -1.26 17.21
C TYR A 30 -6.54 -0.81 18.53
N GLY A 31 -6.97 -1.80 19.31
CA GLY A 31 -7.76 -1.73 20.55
C GLY A 31 -8.05 -0.37 21.18
N SER A 32 -9.35 -0.06 21.29
CA SER A 32 -10.01 1.11 21.94
C SER A 32 -10.42 2.30 21.04
N SER A 33 -10.96 1.95 19.88
CA SER A 33 -12.06 2.62 19.13
C SER A 33 -12.26 4.13 19.32
N GLY A 34 -11.67 4.89 18.40
CA GLY A 34 -12.11 6.21 18.00
C GLY A 34 -11.76 6.44 16.53
N ALA A 35 -12.41 5.72 15.60
CA ALA A 35 -12.29 6.02 14.17
C ALA A 35 -12.85 7.43 13.92
N GLY A 36 -11.98 8.43 13.97
CA GLY A 36 -12.31 9.83 13.71
C GLY A 36 -12.27 10.10 12.23
N LEU A 37 -13.37 10.60 11.67
CA LEU A 37 -13.37 11.19 10.34
C LEU A 37 -12.77 12.59 10.46
N TYR A 38 -11.52 12.75 10.02
CA TYR A 38 -10.87 14.06 10.00
C TYR A 38 -11.19 14.77 8.70
N THR A 39 -11.82 15.95 8.78
CA THR A 39 -11.89 16.88 7.66
C THR A 39 -10.55 17.63 7.60
N PRO A 40 -9.86 17.66 6.46
CA PRO A 40 -8.54 18.27 6.38
C PRO A 40 -8.60 19.76 6.71
N GLN A 41 -7.93 20.14 7.79
CA GLN A 41 -7.62 21.53 8.11
C GLN A 41 -6.13 21.74 7.85
N ARG A 42 -5.78 22.85 7.20
CA ARG A 42 -4.40 23.29 7.05
C ARG A 42 -3.86 23.62 8.45
N GLY A 43 -2.93 22.81 8.94
CA GLY A 43 -2.33 22.96 10.26
C GLY A 43 -0.81 23.03 10.17
N GLU A 44 -0.18 23.63 11.18
CA GLU A 44 1.28 23.68 11.30
C GLU A 44 1.87 22.33 11.76
N THR A 45 1.12 21.56 12.54
CA THR A 45 1.51 20.20 12.95
C THR A 45 0.28 19.33 13.11
N LEU A 46 0.35 18.10 12.59
CA LEU A 46 -0.67 17.08 12.74
C LEU A 46 -0.05 15.86 13.42
N THR A 47 -0.67 15.40 14.51
CA THR A 47 -0.22 14.23 15.25
C THR A 47 -1.31 13.17 15.24
N PHE A 48 -0.96 11.97 14.78
CA PHE A 48 -1.76 10.76 14.89
C PHE A 48 -1.10 9.83 15.91
N ASP A 49 -1.86 9.35 16.89
CA ASP A 49 -1.33 8.62 18.05
C ASP A 49 -2.18 7.36 18.28
N GLU A 50 -1.52 6.23 18.63
CA GLU A 50 -2.14 4.92 18.88
C GLU A 50 -3.21 4.93 19.95
N SER A 51 -3.08 5.83 20.93
CA SER A 51 -4.05 5.98 22.02
C SER A 51 -5.48 6.33 21.56
N ARG A 52 -5.66 6.65 20.28
CA ARG A 52 -6.95 7.01 19.66
C ARG A 52 -7.52 5.93 18.74
N GLY A 53 -6.85 4.79 18.60
CA GLY A 53 -7.19 3.76 17.61
C GLY A 53 -6.82 4.17 16.18
N GLY A 54 -7.31 3.43 15.19
CA GLY A 54 -7.03 3.71 13.77
C GLY A 54 -7.71 4.99 13.27
N VAL A 55 -6.97 5.79 12.51
CA VAL A 55 -7.46 7.03 11.90
C VAL A 55 -7.70 6.82 10.41
N ILE A 56 -8.91 7.16 9.96
CA ILE A 56 -9.28 7.16 8.54
C ILE A 56 -9.55 8.60 8.12
N VAL A 57 -8.77 9.09 7.18
CA VAL A 57 -8.95 10.42 6.59
C VAL A 57 -9.55 10.25 5.19
N GLU A 58 -10.72 10.83 4.98
CA GLU A 58 -11.34 10.94 3.65
C GLU A 58 -10.97 12.29 3.03
N GLY A 59 -10.22 12.26 1.94
CA GLY A 59 -9.69 13.45 1.27
C GLY A 59 -8.20 13.71 1.54
N SER A 60 -7.71 14.80 0.97
CA SER A 60 -6.28 15.14 1.02
C SER A 60 -5.91 15.90 2.29
N VAL A 61 -4.82 15.50 2.92
CA VAL A 61 -4.22 16.19 4.07
C VAL A 61 -3.15 17.15 3.58
N ILE A 62 -3.24 18.41 4.01
CA ILE A 62 -2.21 19.43 3.80
C ILE A 62 -1.76 19.92 5.18
N CYS A 63 -0.50 19.67 5.52
CA CYS A 63 0.15 20.14 6.73
C CYS A 63 1.32 21.05 6.36
N ASP A 64 1.34 22.29 6.83
CA ASP A 64 2.42 23.23 6.49
C ASP A 64 3.76 22.86 7.13
N GLY A 65 3.72 22.16 8.27
CA GLY A 65 4.91 21.75 9.00
C GLY A 65 5.00 20.23 9.12
N LEU A 66 4.84 19.72 10.33
CA LEU A 66 5.13 18.33 10.67
C LEU A 66 3.87 17.46 10.68
N VAL A 67 3.95 16.30 10.05
CA VAL A 67 3.05 15.18 10.31
C VAL A 67 3.80 14.14 11.13
N LEU A 68 3.32 13.91 12.34
CA LEU A 68 3.81 12.90 13.27
C LEU A 68 2.79 11.76 13.28
N ASN A 69 3.13 10.63 12.66
CA ASN A 69 2.33 9.43 12.77
C ASN A 69 2.99 8.45 13.74
N ARG A 70 2.30 8.15 14.84
CA ARG A 70 2.69 7.12 15.80
C ARG A 70 1.74 5.93 15.79
N GLY A 71 0.65 5.96 15.03
CA GLY A 71 -0.35 4.90 15.05
C GLY A 71 -0.78 4.45 13.65
N LEU A 72 -1.98 3.87 13.57
CA LEU A 72 -2.57 3.38 12.33
C LEU A 72 -3.30 4.52 11.61
N VAL A 73 -2.83 4.91 10.43
CA VAL A 73 -3.40 5.99 9.63
C VAL A 73 -3.63 5.54 8.19
N PHE A 74 -4.87 5.66 7.74
CA PHE A 74 -5.26 5.46 6.35
C PHE A 74 -5.79 6.77 5.77
N ILE A 75 -5.10 7.31 4.76
CA ILE A 75 -5.50 8.53 4.06
C ILE A 75 -6.02 8.15 2.68
N ARG A 76 -7.31 8.33 2.47
CA ARG A 76 -7.96 8.23 1.16
C ARG A 76 -7.88 9.55 0.41
N GLY A 77 -6.66 9.88 0.00
CA GLY A 77 -6.34 11.13 -0.68
C GLY A 77 -4.83 11.35 -0.74
N HIS A 78 -4.41 12.60 -0.96
CA HIS A 78 -3.00 12.97 -0.91
C HIS A 78 -2.54 13.30 0.50
N LEU A 79 -1.27 13.05 0.79
CA LEU A 79 -0.61 13.60 1.96
C LEU A 79 0.44 14.60 1.47
N THR A 80 0.23 15.89 1.71
CA THR A 80 1.19 16.94 1.44
C THR A 80 1.65 17.54 2.76
N CYS A 81 2.95 17.43 3.03
CA CYS A 81 3.54 18.01 4.23
C CYS A 81 4.95 18.50 3.95
N ARG A 82 5.53 19.24 4.89
CA ARG A 82 6.95 19.59 4.81
C ARG A 82 7.79 18.48 5.40
N ALA A 83 7.44 18.06 6.60
CA ALA A 83 8.10 17.00 7.34
C ALA A 83 7.09 15.88 7.61
N LEU A 84 7.48 14.64 7.29
CA LEU A 84 6.75 13.44 7.72
C LEU A 84 7.67 12.60 8.60
N LEU A 85 7.26 12.39 9.83
CA LEU A 85 7.90 11.46 10.75
C LEU A 85 6.90 10.35 11.05
N ASN A 86 7.27 9.13 10.67
CA ASN A 86 6.40 7.97 10.71
C ASN A 86 7.00 6.85 11.59
N GLN A 87 6.32 6.52 12.68
CA GLN A 87 6.61 5.42 13.59
C GLN A 87 5.48 4.39 13.67
N GLY A 88 4.39 4.61 12.94
CA GLY A 88 3.22 3.75 12.91
C GLY A 88 2.72 3.55 11.49
N TYR A 89 1.75 2.66 11.30
CA TYR A 89 1.34 2.23 9.98
C TYR A 89 0.66 3.35 9.20
N LEU A 90 1.24 3.73 8.05
CA LEU A 90 0.71 4.79 7.20
C LEU A 90 0.41 4.27 5.80
N ILE A 91 -0.84 4.41 5.39
CA ILE A 91 -1.26 4.15 4.02
C ILE A 91 -1.80 5.43 3.41
N VAL A 92 -1.27 5.82 2.26
CA VAL A 92 -1.75 6.96 1.46
C VAL A 92 -2.27 6.42 0.13
N ALA A 93 -3.60 6.40 -0.03
CA ALA A 93 -4.27 6.01 -1.26
C ALA A 93 -4.30 7.15 -2.30
N GLY A 94 -3.13 7.76 -2.51
CA GLY A 94 -2.88 8.90 -3.39
C GLY A 94 -1.37 9.20 -3.41
N ASP A 95 -1.01 10.42 -3.79
CA ASP A 95 0.39 10.87 -3.72
C ASP A 95 0.82 11.28 -2.31
N LEU A 96 2.04 10.94 -1.95
CA LEU A 96 2.77 11.50 -0.81
C LEU A 96 3.75 12.56 -1.32
N ARG A 97 3.63 13.79 -0.83
CA ARG A 97 4.57 14.89 -1.12
C ARG A 97 5.12 15.40 0.19
N CYS A 98 6.41 15.20 0.41
CA CYS A 98 7.10 15.67 1.60
C CYS A 98 8.48 16.22 1.24
N GLU A 99 8.94 17.28 1.89
CA GLU A 99 10.34 17.72 1.68
C GLU A 99 11.28 16.70 2.28
N ARG A 100 10.95 16.24 3.49
CA ARG A 100 11.73 15.27 4.24
C ARG A 100 10.83 14.24 4.91
N PHE A 101 11.20 12.99 4.76
CA PHE A 101 10.57 11.84 5.40
C PHE A 101 11.59 11.11 6.28
N ILE A 102 11.19 10.82 7.52
CA ILE A 102 11.90 9.90 8.41
C ILE A 102 10.92 8.80 8.83
N GLY A 103 11.20 7.57 8.42
CA GLY A 103 10.49 6.37 8.88
C GLY A 103 11.35 5.61 9.89
N GLU A 104 10.78 5.16 11.00
CA GLU A 104 11.49 4.39 12.03
C GLU A 104 10.65 3.23 12.56
N ASN A 105 11.29 2.06 12.65
CA ASN A 105 10.93 0.95 13.53
C ASN A 105 9.44 0.53 13.47
N GLU A 106 9.00 0.10 12.29
CA GLU A 106 7.62 -0.31 12.09
C GLU A 106 7.50 -1.56 11.21
N THR A 107 6.86 -2.59 11.74
CA THR A 107 6.59 -3.84 11.00
C THR A 107 5.63 -3.64 9.82
N GLY A 108 4.75 -2.63 9.86
CA GLY A 108 3.82 -2.33 8.79
C GLY A 108 4.43 -1.44 7.70
N GLY A 109 5.09 -0.36 8.09
CA GLY A 109 5.76 0.59 7.21
C GLY A 109 4.84 1.66 6.61
N THR A 110 5.39 2.42 5.66
CA THR A 110 4.68 3.44 4.89
C THR A 110 4.36 2.95 3.49
N HIS A 111 3.10 3.05 3.09
CA HIS A 111 2.57 2.54 1.83
C HIS A 111 1.90 3.65 1.05
N VAL A 112 2.45 4.01 -0.11
CA VAL A 112 1.93 5.09 -0.97
C VAL A 112 1.43 4.48 -2.28
N LEU A 113 0.14 4.52 -2.54
CA LEU A 113 -0.43 3.92 -3.75
C LEU A 113 -0.18 4.78 -5.02
N GLY A 114 -0.02 6.10 -4.84
CA GLY A 114 0.35 7.03 -5.89
C GLY A 114 1.86 7.20 -6.03
N SER A 115 2.28 8.41 -6.34
CA SER A 115 3.69 8.80 -6.35
C SER A 115 4.13 9.30 -4.99
N ALA A 116 5.38 9.01 -4.62
CA ALA A 116 6.02 9.65 -3.48
C ALA A 116 7.10 10.62 -3.99
N GLU A 117 7.01 11.89 -3.61
CA GLU A 117 7.98 12.94 -3.93
C GLU A 117 8.62 13.43 -2.63
N GLY A 118 9.96 13.52 -2.61
CA GLY A 118 10.70 13.98 -1.44
C GLY A 118 12.06 13.31 -1.27
N ALA A 119 12.74 13.68 -0.18
CA ALA A 119 13.91 12.98 0.33
C ALA A 119 13.53 12.14 1.55
N ALA A 120 14.03 10.92 1.61
CA ALA A 120 13.60 9.93 2.60
C ALA A 120 14.80 9.32 3.32
N VAL A 121 14.68 9.17 4.63
CA VAL A 121 15.55 8.31 5.45
C VAL A 121 14.66 7.27 6.11
N THR A 122 14.95 5.99 5.89
CA THR A 122 14.35 4.89 6.62
C THR A 122 15.38 4.33 7.59
N LEU A 123 14.98 4.25 8.86
CA LEU A 123 15.79 3.74 9.95
C LEU A 123 15.18 2.44 10.47
N HIS A 124 16.05 1.48 10.81
CA HIS A 124 15.66 0.14 11.25
C HIS A 124 14.81 -0.60 10.20
N VAL A 125 14.09 -1.64 10.63
CA VAL A 125 13.15 -2.38 9.79
C VAL A 125 11.97 -1.47 9.48
N HIS A 126 12.08 -0.66 8.42
CA HIS A 126 11.00 0.20 7.93
C HIS A 126 10.76 -0.04 6.44
N HIS A 127 9.55 -0.44 6.10
CA HIS A 127 9.16 -0.68 4.71
C HIS A 127 8.51 0.56 4.13
N LEU A 128 9.13 1.19 3.13
CA LEU A 128 8.49 2.23 2.32
C LEU A 128 8.22 1.68 0.91
N THR A 129 6.94 1.54 0.56
CA THR A 129 6.49 1.09 -0.76
C THR A 129 5.76 2.23 -1.48
N THR A 130 5.96 2.31 -2.80
CA THR A 130 5.30 3.34 -3.62
C THR A 130 4.76 2.72 -4.90
N GLY A 131 3.59 3.18 -5.35
CA GLY A 131 2.98 2.73 -6.61
C GLY A 131 3.65 3.31 -7.86
N GLN A 132 4.39 4.42 -7.69
CA GLN A 132 5.26 5.01 -8.71
C GLN A 132 6.56 5.47 -8.05
N ASP A 133 7.67 4.79 -8.37
CA ASP A 133 9.00 5.08 -7.80
C ASP A 133 9.52 6.45 -8.24
N ARG A 134 9.25 7.47 -7.41
CA ARG A 134 9.74 8.84 -7.58
C ARG A 134 10.33 9.45 -6.30
N LEU A 135 10.66 8.63 -5.30
CA LEU A 135 11.52 9.08 -4.21
C LEU A 135 12.92 9.31 -4.76
N LEU A 136 13.18 10.56 -5.12
CA LEU A 136 14.41 10.96 -5.81
C LEU A 136 15.66 10.71 -4.99
N ASP A 137 15.53 10.53 -3.67
CA ASP A 137 16.68 10.48 -2.77
C ASP A 137 16.41 9.72 -1.46
N ARG A 138 16.21 8.40 -1.53
CA ARG A 138 16.00 7.49 -0.39
C ARG A 138 17.32 6.93 0.16
N VAL A 139 17.51 7.00 1.48
CA VAL A 139 18.56 6.29 2.20
C VAL A 139 17.92 5.31 3.17
N ASP A 140 18.31 4.05 3.05
CA ASP A 140 17.83 2.96 3.90
C ASP A 140 19.01 2.49 4.76
N ASP A 141 18.89 2.53 6.09
CA ASP A 141 20.01 2.20 6.97
C ASP A 141 20.38 0.71 6.95
N GLU A 142 19.49 -0.19 6.54
CA GLU A 142 19.82 -1.60 6.31
C GLU A 142 20.70 -1.78 5.06
N ALA A 143 20.39 -1.03 3.99
CA ALA A 143 21.10 -1.14 2.71
C ALA A 143 22.36 -0.26 2.64
N ALA A 144 22.29 0.97 3.14
CA ALA A 144 23.35 1.97 3.12
C ALA A 144 24.17 2.02 4.43
N GLY A 145 23.76 1.24 5.44
CA GLY A 145 24.34 1.28 6.77
C GLY A 145 23.91 2.51 7.57
N ARG A 146 24.07 2.39 8.90
CA ARG A 146 23.77 3.48 9.84
C ARG A 146 24.52 4.79 9.52
N GLU A 147 25.74 4.70 8.99
CA GLU A 147 26.53 5.87 8.59
C GLU A 147 25.93 6.63 7.40
N GLY A 148 25.31 5.92 6.44
CA GLY A 148 24.61 6.56 5.32
C GLY A 148 23.41 7.37 5.79
N ALA A 149 22.61 6.79 6.68
CA ALA A 149 21.47 7.48 7.30
C ALA A 149 21.93 8.68 8.14
N ARG A 150 22.99 8.54 8.93
CA ARG A 150 23.63 9.65 9.65
C ARG A 150 24.04 10.78 8.71
N ALA A 151 24.81 10.49 7.67
CA ALA A 151 25.29 11.51 6.74
C ALA A 151 24.12 12.27 6.09
N ARG A 152 22.99 11.60 5.86
CA ARG A 152 21.78 12.24 5.38
C ARG A 152 21.13 13.16 6.42
N LEU A 153 21.01 12.71 7.66
CA LEU A 153 20.48 13.55 8.74
C LEU A 153 21.41 14.75 9.04
N GLU A 154 22.72 14.58 8.91
CA GLU A 154 23.72 15.66 9.01
C GLU A 154 23.56 16.68 7.86
N SER A 155 23.39 16.22 6.61
CA SER A 155 23.17 17.13 5.47
C SER A 155 21.84 17.89 5.56
N TRP A 156 20.88 17.35 6.31
CA TRP A 156 19.63 18.00 6.64
C TRP A 156 19.75 19.00 7.81
N GLY A 157 20.88 19.01 8.51
CA GLY A 157 21.11 19.82 9.70
C GLY A 157 20.39 19.30 10.95
N LEU A 158 19.93 18.05 10.95
CA LEU A 158 19.25 17.42 12.09
C LEU A 158 20.24 16.80 13.09
N LEU A 159 21.40 16.36 12.60
CA LEU A 159 22.53 15.91 13.40
C LEU A 159 23.75 16.80 13.15
N GLN A 160 24.56 17.03 14.18
CA GLN A 160 25.87 17.67 14.04
C GLN A 160 26.94 16.61 13.70
N PRO A 161 28.01 17.00 12.96
CA PRO A 161 29.13 16.11 12.72
C PRO A 161 29.68 15.56 14.04
N GLN A 162 29.87 14.25 14.11
CA GLN A 162 30.39 13.54 15.29
C GLN A 162 29.49 13.56 16.55
N GLU A 163 28.29 14.14 16.46
CA GLU A 163 27.29 14.04 17.53
C GLU A 163 26.87 12.58 17.71
N PRO A 164 26.70 12.05 18.93
CA PRO A 164 26.14 10.71 19.10
C PRO A 164 24.73 10.61 18.49
N TRP A 165 24.29 9.38 18.19
CA TRP A 165 22.91 9.16 17.76
C TRP A 165 21.93 9.68 18.81
N LEU A 166 20.99 10.52 18.37
CA LEU A 166 19.99 11.09 19.24
C LEU A 166 18.93 10.04 19.60
N PRO A 167 18.40 10.08 20.84
CA PRO A 167 17.13 9.45 21.14
C PRO A 167 16.04 9.99 20.22
N TRP A 168 15.05 9.15 19.92
CA TRP A 168 14.01 9.50 18.96
C TRP A 168 13.23 10.77 19.31
N ASP A 169 12.91 10.99 20.59
CA ASP A 169 12.19 12.20 21.03
C ASP A 169 13.00 13.47 20.73
N ALA A 170 14.32 13.43 20.90
CA ALA A 170 15.20 14.56 20.58
C ALA A 170 15.31 14.79 19.07
N LEU A 171 15.32 13.72 18.27
CA LEU A 171 15.26 13.83 16.81
C LEU A 171 13.92 14.42 16.35
N THR A 172 12.82 13.96 16.95
CA THR A 172 11.46 14.47 16.71
C THR A 172 11.37 15.95 16.99
N GLU A 173 11.92 16.41 18.13
CA GLU A 173 11.93 17.82 18.49
C GLU A 173 12.70 18.66 17.46
N ARG A 174 13.92 18.25 17.10
CA ARG A 174 14.72 18.96 16.08
C ARG A 174 14.04 18.99 14.72
N PHE A 175 13.41 17.88 14.33
CA PHE A 175 12.70 17.80 13.08
C PHE A 175 11.43 18.67 13.07
N SER A 176 10.73 18.75 14.20
CA SER A 176 9.61 19.68 14.41
C SER A 176 10.05 21.13 14.28
N GLN A 177 11.18 21.51 14.90
CA GLN A 177 11.75 22.86 14.79
C GLN A 177 12.14 23.19 13.34
N TRP A 178 12.73 22.23 12.62
CA TRP A 178 13.03 22.39 11.21
C TRP A 178 11.77 22.56 10.34
N ALA A 179 10.70 21.85 10.69
CA ALA A 179 9.42 21.89 9.98
C ALA A 179 8.66 23.21 10.18
N GLY A 180 8.68 23.78 11.40
CA GLY A 180 7.95 25.00 11.72
C GLY A 180 8.49 26.29 11.05
N ALA A 181 9.57 26.21 10.28
CA ALA A 181 10.28 27.39 9.78
C ALA A 181 9.61 28.10 8.58
N ARG A 182 8.75 27.43 7.81
CA ARG A 182 8.06 28.01 6.64
C ARG A 182 6.95 27.09 6.11
N PRO A 183 5.89 27.62 5.48
CA PRO A 183 4.81 26.82 4.89
C PRO A 183 5.27 25.97 3.71
N VAL A 184 4.47 24.96 3.36
CA VAL A 184 4.71 24.11 2.18
C VAL A 184 4.61 24.94 0.89
N SER A 185 5.42 24.58 -0.12
CA SER A 185 5.41 25.24 -1.43
C SER A 185 4.00 25.31 -2.02
N PRO A 186 3.53 26.48 -2.50
CA PRO A 186 2.24 26.64 -3.16
C PRO A 186 2.05 25.64 -4.32
N GLU A 187 3.11 25.32 -5.05
CA GLU A 187 3.10 24.37 -6.16
C GLU A 187 2.66 22.96 -5.75
N TRP A 188 2.95 22.55 -4.51
CA TRP A 188 2.55 21.25 -3.99
C TRP A 188 1.08 21.23 -3.58
N THR A 189 0.56 22.38 -3.16
CA THR A 189 -0.83 22.57 -2.72
C THR A 189 -1.81 22.79 -3.85
N THR A 190 -1.36 23.28 -5.02
CA THR A 190 -2.22 23.57 -6.20
C THR A 190 -2.31 22.41 -7.19
N ARG A 191 -1.50 21.36 -7.02
CA ARG A 191 -1.63 20.13 -7.81
C ARG A 191 -2.83 19.35 -7.28
N ASP A 192 -4.00 19.71 -7.81
CA ASP A 192 -5.27 19.07 -7.48
C ASP A 192 -5.22 17.56 -7.67
N PHE A 193 -5.97 16.87 -6.81
CA PHE A 193 -6.38 15.49 -7.04
C PHE A 193 -7.15 15.44 -8.35
N VAL A 194 -6.54 14.88 -9.39
CA VAL A 194 -7.29 14.25 -10.46
C VAL A 194 -7.57 12.85 -9.92
N PRO A 195 -8.81 12.53 -9.49
CA PRO A 195 -9.15 11.15 -9.21
C PRO A 195 -8.68 10.35 -10.41
N ARG A 196 -7.91 9.27 -10.18
CA ARG A 196 -7.67 8.32 -11.26
C ARG A 196 -9.04 8.07 -11.89
N PRO A 197 -9.21 8.31 -13.21
CA PRO A 197 -10.48 8.03 -13.83
C PRO A 197 -10.84 6.61 -13.41
N PRO A 198 -12.10 6.37 -12.98
CA PRO A 198 -12.52 5.06 -12.51
C PRO A 198 -11.97 4.05 -13.51
N PRO A 199 -11.23 3.03 -13.04
CA PRO A 199 -10.56 2.11 -13.95
C PRO A 199 -11.60 1.72 -14.97
N LYS A 200 -11.24 1.88 -16.26
CA LYS A 200 -12.16 1.51 -17.34
C LYS A 200 -12.73 0.16 -16.93
N PRO A 201 -14.07 0.02 -16.77
CA PRO A 201 -14.66 -1.23 -16.35
C PRO A 201 -13.99 -2.28 -17.21
N PRO A 202 -13.37 -3.32 -16.61
CA PRO A 202 -12.48 -4.22 -17.32
C PRO A 202 -13.18 -4.51 -18.63
N GLN A 203 -12.57 -4.10 -19.75
CA GLN A 203 -13.18 -4.35 -21.05
C GLN A 203 -13.39 -5.84 -21.02
N ARG A 204 -14.65 -6.24 -20.88
CA ARG A 204 -15.07 -7.64 -20.81
C ARG A 204 -14.71 -8.11 -22.20
N ARG A 205 -13.46 -8.57 -22.37
CA ARG A 205 -13.12 -9.43 -23.49
C ARG A 205 -14.15 -10.51 -23.33
N GLU A 206 -15.06 -10.58 -24.30
CA GLU A 206 -16.06 -11.62 -24.31
C GLU A 206 -15.26 -12.92 -24.21
N SER A 207 -15.34 -13.55 -23.05
CA SER A 207 -14.62 -14.78 -22.77
C SER A 207 -14.91 -15.71 -23.94
N SER A 208 -13.89 -16.39 -24.45
CA SER A 208 -14.11 -17.35 -25.54
C SER A 208 -15.27 -18.28 -25.14
N ALA A 209 -16.14 -18.62 -26.09
CA ALA A 209 -17.31 -19.48 -25.81
C ALA A 209 -16.89 -20.78 -25.09
N LEU A 210 -15.68 -21.27 -25.39
CA LEU A 210 -15.08 -22.42 -24.74
C LEU A 210 -14.72 -22.17 -23.26
N VAL A 211 -14.24 -20.97 -22.92
CA VAL A 211 -13.92 -20.59 -21.53
C VAL A 211 -15.20 -20.37 -20.73
N GLN A 212 -16.26 -19.86 -21.35
CA GLN A 212 -17.59 -19.77 -20.73
C GLN A 212 -18.18 -21.17 -20.46
N GLU A 213 -18.03 -22.10 -21.40
CA GLU A 213 -18.42 -23.50 -21.23
C GLU A 213 -17.64 -24.14 -20.07
N LEU A 214 -16.33 -23.90 -20.00
CA LEU A 214 -15.47 -24.37 -18.91
C LEU A 214 -15.91 -23.81 -17.55
N ASP A 215 -16.23 -22.52 -17.50
CA ASP A 215 -16.70 -21.86 -16.28
C ASP A 215 -18.02 -22.45 -15.77
N ALA A 216 -18.99 -22.64 -16.67
CA ALA A 216 -20.26 -23.28 -16.35
C ALA A 216 -20.06 -24.73 -15.88
N TRP A 217 -19.17 -25.48 -16.54
CA TRP A 217 -18.85 -26.86 -16.15
C TRP A 217 -18.14 -26.95 -14.80
N LEU A 218 -17.23 -26.02 -14.50
CA LEU A 218 -16.57 -25.94 -13.19
C LEU A 218 -17.51 -25.49 -12.08
N ALA A 219 -18.54 -24.70 -12.39
CA ALA A 219 -19.57 -24.27 -11.44
C ALA A 219 -20.55 -25.40 -11.06
N ASP A 220 -20.64 -26.48 -11.85
CA ASP A 220 -21.53 -27.62 -11.58
C ASP A 220 -21.16 -28.32 -10.26
N ALA A 221 -22.04 -28.22 -9.26
CA ALA A 221 -21.84 -28.78 -7.92
C ALA A 221 -21.94 -30.31 -7.87
N SER A 222 -22.39 -30.98 -8.94
CA SER A 222 -22.53 -32.44 -8.96
C SER A 222 -21.20 -33.21 -9.00
N ARG A 223 -20.09 -32.53 -9.33
CA ARG A 223 -18.75 -33.11 -9.39
C ARG A 223 -17.86 -32.59 -8.27
N SER A 224 -17.09 -33.47 -7.65
CA SER A 224 -16.06 -33.09 -6.69
C SER A 224 -14.91 -32.34 -7.38
N GLN A 225 -14.20 -31.49 -6.64
CA GLN A 225 -13.03 -30.78 -7.17
C GLN A 225 -11.92 -31.71 -7.66
N ARG A 226 -11.83 -32.94 -7.12
CA ARG A 226 -10.83 -33.93 -7.54
C ARG A 226 -11.18 -34.55 -8.89
N GLU A 227 -12.45 -34.90 -9.11
CA GLU A 227 -12.95 -35.35 -10.42
C GLU A 227 -12.81 -34.23 -11.47
N LYS A 228 -13.09 -32.98 -11.07
CA LYS A 228 -12.89 -31.82 -11.93
C LYS A 228 -11.42 -31.66 -12.36
N LEU A 229 -10.46 -31.84 -11.45
CA LEU A 229 -9.03 -31.78 -11.81
C LEU A 229 -8.63 -32.87 -12.80
N THR A 230 -9.10 -34.10 -12.60
CA THR A 230 -8.80 -35.20 -13.53
C THR A 230 -9.39 -34.92 -14.92
N ALA A 231 -10.66 -34.51 -15.00
CA ALA A 231 -11.30 -34.19 -16.27
C ALA A 231 -10.73 -32.91 -16.91
N LEU A 232 -10.26 -31.94 -16.13
CA LEU A 232 -9.53 -30.79 -16.66
C LEU A 232 -8.27 -31.22 -17.42
N GLU A 233 -7.55 -32.19 -16.87
CA GLU A 233 -6.31 -32.69 -17.45
C GLU A 233 -6.55 -33.52 -18.72
N THR A 234 -7.57 -34.38 -18.72
CA THR A 234 -7.82 -35.34 -19.81
C THR A 234 -8.74 -34.80 -20.91
N GLU A 235 -9.73 -33.97 -20.56
CA GLU A 235 -10.81 -33.57 -21.47
C GLU A 235 -10.74 -32.09 -21.86
N TRP A 236 -10.31 -31.20 -20.96
CA TRP A 236 -10.32 -29.77 -21.22
C TRP A 236 -9.00 -29.22 -21.75
N LEU A 237 -7.86 -29.65 -21.20
CA LEU A 237 -6.54 -29.23 -21.67
C LEU A 237 -6.37 -29.35 -23.21
N PRO A 238 -6.76 -30.46 -23.86
CA PRO A 238 -6.63 -30.60 -25.31
C PRO A 238 -7.55 -29.66 -26.10
N ARG A 239 -8.65 -29.20 -25.51
CA ARG A 239 -9.62 -28.29 -26.15
C ARG A 239 -9.15 -26.83 -26.08
N LEU A 240 -8.30 -26.48 -25.12
CA LEU A 240 -7.88 -25.09 -24.87
C LEU A 240 -6.74 -24.66 -25.80
N GLY A 241 -7.07 -23.76 -26.72
CA GLY A 241 -6.12 -23.09 -27.61
C GLY A 241 -5.22 -22.08 -26.88
N PRO A 242 -4.13 -21.62 -27.51
CA PRO A 242 -3.18 -20.69 -26.89
C PRO A 242 -3.81 -19.38 -26.38
N SER A 243 -4.85 -18.89 -27.06
CA SER A 243 -5.61 -17.69 -26.69
C SER A 243 -6.46 -17.87 -25.43
N GLU A 244 -6.95 -19.09 -25.17
CA GLU A 244 -7.87 -19.41 -24.08
C GLU A 244 -7.15 -19.79 -22.79
N ARG A 245 -5.88 -20.23 -22.86
CA ARG A 245 -5.16 -20.79 -21.70
C ARG A 245 -4.97 -19.81 -20.55
N ALA A 246 -4.73 -18.53 -20.86
CA ALA A 246 -4.59 -17.49 -19.83
C ALA A 246 -5.92 -17.26 -19.07
N GLU A 247 -7.02 -17.25 -19.81
CA GLU A 247 -8.35 -17.05 -19.24
C GLU A 247 -8.84 -18.30 -18.48
N ALA A 248 -8.62 -19.48 -19.06
CA ALA A 248 -8.91 -20.76 -18.43
C ALA A 248 -8.14 -20.95 -17.11
N SER A 249 -6.87 -20.51 -17.04
CA SER A 249 -6.08 -20.54 -15.80
C SER A 249 -6.74 -19.76 -14.66
N THR A 250 -7.34 -18.61 -14.99
CA THR A 250 -8.07 -17.77 -14.02
C THR A 250 -9.34 -18.47 -13.54
N VAL A 251 -10.12 -19.03 -14.48
CA VAL A 251 -11.36 -19.75 -14.16
C VAL A 251 -11.09 -21.00 -13.31
N ILE A 252 -10.06 -21.77 -13.64
CA ILE A 252 -9.62 -22.95 -12.89
C ILE A 252 -9.23 -22.57 -11.46
N THR A 253 -8.45 -21.49 -11.29
CA THR A 253 -8.00 -21.02 -9.97
C THR A 253 -9.16 -20.59 -9.09
N ARG A 254 -10.17 -19.94 -9.67
CA ARG A 254 -11.38 -19.51 -8.98
C ARG A 254 -12.19 -20.67 -8.41
N HIS A 255 -12.38 -21.75 -9.18
CA HIS A 255 -13.25 -22.87 -8.80
C HIS A 255 -12.54 -23.99 -8.03
N ILE A 256 -11.22 -24.11 -8.17
CA ILE A 256 -10.40 -25.09 -7.46
C ILE A 256 -9.52 -24.35 -6.45
N ASN A 257 -10.11 -24.05 -5.30
CA ASN A 257 -9.49 -23.25 -4.24
C ASN A 257 -9.14 -24.09 -2.98
N SER A 258 -9.42 -25.39 -2.98
CA SER A 258 -9.13 -26.25 -1.83
C SER A 258 -7.63 -26.30 -1.53
N PRO A 259 -7.19 -26.04 -0.28
CA PRO A 259 -5.78 -26.13 0.11
C PRO A 259 -5.17 -27.50 -0.17
N LYS A 260 -5.97 -28.57 -0.05
CA LYS A 260 -5.53 -29.96 -0.27
C LYS A 260 -5.27 -30.29 -1.74
N LEU A 261 -5.80 -29.49 -2.66
CA LEU A 261 -5.69 -29.69 -4.10
C LEU A 261 -4.80 -28.63 -4.78
N ARG A 262 -4.25 -27.69 -4.02
CA ARG A 262 -3.44 -26.58 -4.54
C ARG A 262 -2.26 -27.05 -5.38
N ALA A 263 -1.48 -28.01 -4.88
CA ALA A 263 -0.33 -28.55 -5.61
C ALA A 263 -0.73 -29.21 -6.94
N ALA A 264 -1.83 -29.96 -6.96
CA ALA A 264 -2.32 -30.61 -8.18
C ALA A 264 -2.87 -29.60 -9.20
N ARG A 265 -3.57 -28.55 -8.72
CA ARG A 265 -3.99 -27.43 -9.55
C ARG A 265 -2.80 -26.69 -10.13
N ASP A 266 -1.81 -26.34 -9.33
CA ASP A 266 -0.66 -25.56 -9.80
C ASP A 266 0.17 -26.37 -10.83
N ALA A 267 0.25 -27.69 -10.66
CA ALA A 267 0.83 -28.60 -11.66
C ALA A 267 0.00 -28.71 -12.96
N LEU A 268 -1.31 -28.47 -12.92
CA LEU A 268 -2.15 -28.37 -14.11
C LEU A 268 -1.97 -27.00 -14.79
N LEU A 269 -1.93 -25.92 -14.00
CA LEU A 269 -1.74 -24.55 -14.49
C LEU A 269 -0.38 -24.38 -15.19
N SER A 270 0.67 -25.05 -14.72
CA SER A 270 1.97 -25.04 -15.40
C SER A 270 1.95 -25.70 -16.78
N LYS A 271 0.97 -26.57 -17.07
CA LYS A 271 0.75 -27.15 -18.41
C LYS A 271 -0.06 -26.23 -19.34
N LEU A 272 -0.72 -25.22 -18.77
CA LEU A 272 -1.47 -24.19 -19.50
C LEU A 272 -0.57 -23.00 -19.86
N ALA A 273 0.50 -22.75 -19.11
CA ALA A 273 1.54 -21.76 -19.42
C ALA A 273 2.32 -22.15 -20.69
#